data_AF-A0A1S3IVI9-F1
#
_entry.id   AF-A0A1S3IVI9-F1
#
_cell.length_a   1.000
_cell.length_b   1.000
_cell.length_c   1.000
_cell.angle_alpha   90.00
_cell.angle_beta   90.00
_cell.angle_gamma   90.00
#
_symmetry.space_group_name_H-M   'P 1'
#
loop_
_entity.id
_entity.type
_entity.pdbx_description
1 polymer ?
#
loop_
_entity_poly.entity_id
_entity_poly.type
_entity_poly.pdbx_seq_one_letter_code
_entity_poly.pdbx_strand_id
1 'polypeptide(L)'
;MNLCNMNNFIGVCFLLLIIIFALLPAEGTQTTTTPSTQKQCQVWENISQELYSEETFRVSCHKKEKECDGFVCGGSFTYDGLFARFIPVRNIPLCFGVEMKHCENPPAVDLHIVLPHNGVHFDQRVHTNETVQVPGLHFNNSLGGIQGILVVNIERVPKENMVNLSVTFRIRLTALGREFFPQGLTRKIVPGIKIPVPPCPSATTTPAPITHMTSSRCLSILNNLKSTTTTAAPAPTSGRLPSPATDKDHKAISSSTPNPRETTKGPHHSKIPPTTEGKGKIGQQCRIDQHSCGNGEKCRDGVCECILDWNWDGQKCVGPPVIGPTKFPGTVTTASPGGVTKPHIAPNSATEKPGINSTVIAAVVGPLAFLLIVGIGVGIFCWYKRRDNPYAGRQLLLTSGDDDAGM
;
A
#
# COMPACT_ATOMS: atom_id res chain seq x y z
N MET A 1 76.92 24.53 -19.26
CA MET A 1 75.46 24.74 -19.45
C MET A 1 74.85 23.42 -19.86
N ASN A 2 74.20 22.74 -18.91
CA ASN A 2 73.77 21.34 -19.04
C ASN A 2 72.40 21.25 -19.72
N LEU A 3 72.39 20.93 -21.02
CA LEU A 3 71.19 20.68 -21.82
C LEU A 3 70.58 19.27 -21.62
N CYS A 4 71.17 18.42 -20.77
CA CYS A 4 70.74 17.01 -20.65
C CYS A 4 69.51 16.74 -19.77
N ASN A 5 68.79 17.75 -19.25
CA ASN A 5 67.68 17.52 -18.33
C ASN A 5 66.31 18.03 -18.79
N MET A 6 66.17 18.47 -20.04
CA MET A 6 64.86 18.90 -20.57
C MET A 6 63.95 17.75 -21.01
N ASN A 7 64.50 16.61 -21.45
CA ASN A 7 63.66 15.50 -21.92
C ASN A 7 62.87 14.81 -20.80
N ASN A 8 63.44 14.70 -19.59
CA ASN A 8 62.70 14.15 -18.45
C ASN A 8 61.59 15.10 -17.96
N PHE A 9 61.79 16.40 -18.08
CA PHE A 9 60.78 17.39 -17.66
C PHE A 9 59.54 17.36 -18.57
N ILE A 10 59.74 17.24 -19.88
CA ILE A 10 58.63 17.17 -20.85
C ILE A 10 57.80 15.90 -20.64
N GLY A 11 58.45 14.75 -20.39
CA GLY A 11 57.76 13.49 -20.12
C GLY A 11 56.87 13.53 -18.87
N VAL A 12 57.39 14.11 -17.78
CA VAL A 12 56.63 14.26 -16.53
C VAL A 12 55.45 15.21 -16.70
N CYS A 13 55.62 16.33 -17.41
CA CYS A 13 54.52 17.26 -17.70
C CYS A 13 53.42 16.63 -18.57
N PHE A 14 53.77 15.84 -19.59
CA PHE A 14 52.80 15.14 -20.42
C PHE A 14 52.00 14.09 -19.65
N LEU A 15 52.66 13.32 -18.78
CA LEU A 15 52.00 12.32 -17.95
C LEU A 15 51.01 12.96 -16.96
N LEU A 16 51.39 14.10 -16.38
CA LEU A 16 50.53 14.86 -15.46
C LEU A 16 49.31 15.46 -16.18
N LEU A 17 49.47 15.94 -17.42
CA LEU A 17 48.37 16.40 -18.26
C LEU A 17 47.38 15.27 -18.59
N ILE A 18 47.85 14.07 -18.94
CA ILE A 18 46.98 12.92 -19.22
C ILE A 18 46.21 12.51 -17.96
N ILE A 19 46.86 12.52 -16.79
CA ILE A 19 46.19 12.22 -15.52
C ILE A 19 45.14 13.28 -15.20
N ILE A 20 45.42 14.57 -15.44
CA ILE A 20 44.44 15.65 -15.26
C ILE A 20 43.26 15.45 -16.23
N PHE A 21 43.50 15.13 -17.51
CA PHE A 21 42.43 14.88 -18.48
C PHE A 21 41.63 13.60 -18.21
N ALA A 22 42.23 12.56 -17.62
CA ALA A 22 41.55 11.35 -17.20
C ALA A 22 40.76 11.54 -15.89
N LEU A 23 41.14 12.52 -15.06
CA LEU A 23 40.46 12.87 -13.81
C LEU A 23 39.44 13.99 -13.98
N LEU A 24 39.44 14.72 -15.10
CA LEU A 24 38.33 15.59 -15.45
C LEU A 24 37.11 14.69 -15.62
N PRO A 25 36.07 14.84 -14.76
CA PRO A 25 34.85 14.08 -14.95
C PRO A 25 34.36 14.41 -16.35
N ALA A 26 34.22 13.39 -17.20
CA ALA A 26 33.56 13.56 -18.49
C ALA A 26 32.30 14.35 -18.20
N GLU A 27 32.19 15.56 -18.77
CA GLU A 27 31.02 16.41 -18.62
C GLU A 27 29.83 15.58 -19.11
N GLY A 28 29.20 14.89 -18.16
CA GLY A 28 28.11 13.97 -18.43
C GLY A 28 27.08 14.82 -19.12
N THR A 29 26.81 14.50 -20.38
CA THR A 29 25.88 15.21 -21.25
C THR A 29 24.62 15.46 -20.43
N GLN A 30 24.47 16.69 -19.92
CA GLN A 30 23.34 17.03 -19.08
C GLN A 30 22.13 16.90 -19.99
N THR A 31 21.38 15.84 -19.78
CA THR A 31 20.20 15.54 -20.56
C THR A 31 19.19 16.58 -20.15
N THR A 32 19.13 17.70 -20.89
CA THR A 32 18.24 18.82 -20.62
C THR A 32 16.81 18.27 -20.64
N THR A 33 16.28 18.01 -19.45
CA THR A 33 14.97 17.41 -19.28
C THR A 33 13.95 18.44 -19.74
N THR A 34 13.14 18.10 -20.73
CA THR A 34 12.11 19.01 -21.23
C THR A 34 11.07 19.31 -20.12
N PRO A 35 10.51 20.53 -20.05
CA PRO A 35 9.57 20.92 -19.00
C PRO A 35 8.33 20.03 -18.88
N SER A 36 7.91 19.39 -19.98
CA SER A 36 6.82 18.41 -19.98
C SER A 36 7.15 17.16 -19.17
N THR A 37 8.38 16.65 -19.31
CA THR A 37 8.85 15.45 -18.60
C THR A 37 8.89 15.69 -17.10
N GLN A 38 9.37 16.87 -16.67
CA GLN A 38 9.39 17.22 -15.24
C GLN A 38 7.98 17.23 -14.63
N LYS A 39 6.99 17.81 -15.32
CA LYS A 39 5.59 17.81 -14.86
C LYS A 39 5.01 16.40 -14.80
N GLN A 40 5.33 15.56 -15.78
CA GLN A 40 4.92 14.16 -15.79
C GLN A 40 5.51 13.39 -14.61
N CYS A 41 6.81 13.56 -14.32
CA CYS A 41 7.46 12.97 -13.15
C CYS A 41 6.77 13.37 -11.85
N GLN A 42 6.46 14.67 -11.70
CA GLN A 42 5.80 15.20 -10.50
C GLN A 42 4.41 14.61 -10.30
N VAL A 43 3.66 14.40 -11.38
CA VAL A 43 2.35 13.75 -11.32
C VAL A 43 2.45 12.33 -10.77
N TRP A 44 3.39 11.52 -11.29
CA TRP A 44 3.60 10.17 -10.78
C TRP A 44 4.14 10.12 -9.36
N GLU A 45 4.97 11.09 -8.99
CA GLU A 45 5.45 11.25 -7.62
C GLU A 45 4.30 11.55 -6.65
N ASN A 46 3.39 12.45 -7.02
CA ASN A 46 2.21 12.74 -6.21
C ASN A 46 1.30 11.52 -6.05
N ILE A 47 1.03 10.76 -7.13
CA ILE A 47 0.26 9.51 -7.03
C ILE A 47 0.95 8.51 -6.09
N SER A 48 2.27 8.36 -6.23
CA SER A 48 3.05 7.43 -5.41
C SER A 48 3.00 7.78 -3.92
N GLN A 49 2.98 9.07 -3.58
CA GLN A 49 2.87 9.56 -2.20
C GLN A 49 1.45 9.40 -1.65
N GLU A 50 0.41 9.65 -2.46
CA GLU A 50 -0.98 9.43 -2.07
C GLU A 50 -1.22 7.95 -1.72
N LEU A 51 -0.70 7.03 -2.54
CA LEU A 51 -0.79 5.59 -2.28
C LEU A 51 -0.10 5.15 -0.99
N TYR A 52 0.97 5.83 -0.57
CA TYR A 52 1.69 5.54 0.67
C TYR A 52 0.90 5.91 1.93
N SER A 53 0.00 6.90 1.84
CA SER A 53 -0.64 7.53 3.01
C SER A 53 -1.81 6.74 3.62
N GLU A 54 -2.19 5.58 3.06
CA GLU A 54 -3.37 4.84 3.50
C GLU A 54 -3.08 3.63 4.39
N GLU A 55 -3.74 3.58 5.55
CA GLU A 55 -3.50 2.57 6.59
C GLU A 55 -3.76 1.13 6.14
N THR A 56 -4.78 0.91 5.28
CA THR A 56 -5.15 -0.42 4.78
C THR A 56 -4.20 -0.94 3.70
N PHE A 57 -3.34 -0.08 3.15
CA PHE A 57 -2.47 -0.38 2.03
C PHE A 57 -1.08 0.16 2.29
N ARG A 58 -0.28 -0.60 3.03
CA ARG A 58 1.10 -0.23 3.32
C ARG A 58 1.96 -0.56 2.11
N VAL A 59 2.13 0.41 1.22
CA VAL A 59 2.92 0.25 0.00
C VAL A 59 4.00 1.31 -0.11
N SER A 60 5.20 0.90 -0.54
CA SER A 60 6.24 1.82 -1.00
C SER A 60 6.24 1.79 -2.50
N CYS A 61 6.10 2.98 -3.08
CA CYS A 61 6.07 3.20 -4.50
C CYS A 61 7.35 3.91 -4.93
N HIS A 62 7.94 3.43 -6.02
CA HIS A 62 9.10 4.03 -6.66
C HIS A 62 8.73 4.45 -8.07
N LYS A 63 8.96 5.72 -8.40
CA LYS A 63 8.84 6.21 -9.78
C LYS A 63 9.93 5.58 -10.65
N LYS A 64 9.64 5.37 -11.94
CA LYS A 64 10.64 4.90 -12.89
C LYS A 64 11.55 6.09 -13.27
N GLU A 65 12.75 6.14 -12.68
CA GLU A 65 13.62 7.32 -12.70
C GLU A 65 13.95 7.87 -14.09
N LYS A 66 14.05 7.00 -15.11
CA LYS A 66 14.52 7.40 -16.45
C LYS A 66 13.45 7.96 -17.36
N GLU A 67 12.21 7.49 -17.24
CA GLU A 67 11.17 7.72 -18.27
C GLU A 67 9.94 8.44 -17.73
N CYS A 68 9.75 8.49 -16.40
CA CYS A 68 8.59 9.12 -15.75
C CYS A 68 7.25 8.73 -16.40
N ASP A 69 7.15 7.51 -16.89
CA ASP A 69 5.99 6.94 -17.56
C ASP A 69 5.14 6.10 -16.62
N GLY A 70 5.57 5.94 -15.37
CA GLY A 70 4.86 5.10 -14.41
C GLY A 70 5.53 5.00 -13.05
N PHE A 71 5.00 4.08 -12.25
CA PHE A 71 5.56 3.69 -10.97
C PHE A 71 5.48 2.17 -10.78
N VAL A 72 6.31 1.68 -9.86
CA VAL A 72 6.22 0.32 -9.33
C VAL A 72 6.13 0.41 -7.82
N CYS A 73 5.14 -0.26 -7.25
CA CYS A 73 4.92 -0.34 -5.82
C CYS A 73 5.08 -1.77 -5.34
N GLY A 74 5.59 -1.92 -4.12
CA GLY A 74 5.51 -3.16 -3.35
C GLY A 74 4.87 -2.88 -2.01
N GLY A 75 4.26 -3.88 -1.41
CA GLY A 75 3.81 -3.80 -0.03
C GLY A 75 2.89 -4.93 0.34
N SER A 76 2.01 -4.66 1.29
CA SER A 76 1.03 -5.63 1.75
C SER A 76 -0.37 -5.04 1.82
N PHE A 77 -1.33 -5.86 1.42
CA PHE A 77 -2.74 -5.60 1.65
C PHE A 77 -3.21 -6.35 2.89
N THR A 78 -3.84 -5.61 3.81
CA THR A 78 -4.51 -6.18 4.98
C THR A 78 -6.00 -5.89 4.90
N TYR A 79 -6.83 -6.92 5.03
CA TYR A 79 -8.28 -6.77 5.06
C TYR A 79 -8.84 -7.23 6.40
N ASP A 80 -9.39 -6.28 7.16
CA ASP A 80 -9.97 -6.51 8.48
C ASP A 80 -11.52 -6.44 8.48
N GLY A 81 -12.16 -6.45 7.31
CA GLY A 81 -13.62 -6.34 7.21
C GLY A 81 -14.38 -7.62 7.56
N LEU A 82 -15.72 -7.60 7.44
CA LEU A 82 -16.61 -8.72 7.82
C LEU A 82 -16.26 -10.05 7.11
N PHE A 83 -15.68 -9.97 5.91
CA PHE A 83 -15.25 -11.15 5.16
C PHE A 83 -13.84 -11.65 5.52
N ALA A 84 -13.12 -10.99 6.43
CA ALA A 84 -11.77 -11.38 6.84
C ALA A 84 -11.72 -12.80 7.44
N ARG A 85 -12.84 -13.28 7.99
CA ARG A 85 -12.96 -14.67 8.47
C ARG A 85 -12.96 -15.70 7.34
N PHE A 86 -13.36 -15.31 6.13
CA PHE A 86 -13.43 -16.18 4.96
C PHE A 86 -12.20 -16.07 4.06
N ILE A 87 -11.39 -15.02 4.23
CA ILE A 87 -10.14 -14.82 3.50
C ILE A 87 -9.01 -15.26 4.44
N PRO A 88 -8.41 -16.45 4.24
CA PRO A 88 -7.44 -17.01 5.18
C PRO A 88 -6.14 -16.21 5.27
N VAL A 89 -5.92 -15.25 4.35
CA VAL A 89 -4.70 -14.47 4.27
C VAL A 89 -4.96 -13.06 4.78
N ARG A 90 -4.53 -12.78 6.01
CA ARG A 90 -4.65 -11.43 6.62
C ARG A 90 -3.67 -10.43 6.03
N ASN A 91 -2.54 -10.89 5.49
CA ASN A 91 -1.50 -10.04 4.93
C ASN A 91 -1.06 -10.65 3.59
N ILE A 92 -1.48 -10.04 2.49
CA ILE A 92 -1.14 -10.48 1.14
C ILE A 92 -0.02 -9.56 0.64
N PRO A 93 1.24 -10.02 0.60
CA PRO A 93 2.29 -9.26 -0.05
C PRO A 93 2.02 -9.24 -1.54
N LEU A 94 2.17 -8.08 -2.14
CA LEU A 94 1.94 -7.87 -3.56
C LEU A 94 2.86 -6.79 -4.08
N CYS A 95 3.23 -6.92 -5.34
CA CYS A 95 3.79 -5.82 -6.10
C CYS A 95 2.86 -5.49 -7.24
N PHE A 96 2.68 -4.20 -7.49
CA PHE A 96 1.94 -3.73 -8.64
C PHE A 96 2.68 -2.60 -9.33
N GLY A 97 2.58 -2.54 -10.65
CA GLY A 97 3.17 -1.50 -11.47
C GLY A 97 2.17 -1.01 -12.49
N VAL A 98 2.28 0.28 -12.81
CA VAL A 98 1.49 0.94 -13.85
C VAL A 98 2.47 1.71 -14.72
N GLU A 99 2.51 1.42 -16.02
CA GLU A 99 3.39 2.07 -16.99
C GLU A 99 2.60 2.55 -18.22
N MET A 100 2.64 3.84 -18.52
CA MET A 100 1.84 4.47 -19.57
C MET A 100 2.58 4.53 -20.91
N LYS A 101 2.00 3.91 -21.93
CA LYS A 101 2.43 3.97 -23.34
C LYS A 101 1.68 5.05 -24.08
N HIS A 102 1.97 6.30 -23.74
CA HIS A 102 1.24 7.46 -24.26
C HIS A 102 1.43 7.70 -25.76
N CYS A 103 2.50 7.19 -26.39
CA CYS A 103 2.72 7.34 -27.82
C CYS A 103 2.10 6.27 -28.70
N GLU A 104 1.53 5.22 -28.10
CA GLU A 104 0.68 4.30 -28.84
C GLU A 104 -0.63 5.00 -29.25
N ASN A 105 -1.28 4.48 -30.30
CA ASN A 105 -2.54 4.99 -30.80
C ASN A 105 -3.53 3.83 -31.02
N PRO A 106 -4.50 3.60 -30.11
CA PRO A 106 -4.81 4.39 -28.91
C PRO A 106 -3.73 4.29 -27.81
N PRO A 107 -3.64 5.28 -26.88
CA PRO A 107 -2.71 5.21 -25.74
C PRO A 107 -2.99 3.97 -24.90
N ALA A 108 -1.94 3.37 -24.35
CA ALA A 108 -2.07 2.15 -23.57
C ALA A 108 -1.45 2.28 -22.17
N VAL A 109 -1.79 1.35 -21.29
CA VAL A 109 -1.17 1.18 -19.98
C VAL A 109 -0.80 -0.28 -19.79
N ASP A 110 0.46 -0.51 -19.44
CA ASP A 110 0.97 -1.80 -18.98
C ASP A 110 0.71 -1.92 -17.47
N LEU A 111 -0.01 -2.96 -17.10
CA LEU A 111 -0.35 -3.30 -15.73
C LEU A 111 0.46 -4.53 -15.33
N HIS A 112 1.13 -4.42 -14.19
CA HIS A 112 1.96 -5.48 -13.64
C HIS A 112 1.43 -5.82 -12.27
N ILE A 113 1.15 -7.09 -11.98
CA ILE A 113 0.82 -7.60 -10.65
C ILE A 113 1.61 -8.87 -10.40
N VAL A 114 2.27 -8.93 -9.25
CA VAL A 114 2.95 -10.12 -8.75
C VAL A 114 2.46 -10.43 -7.35
N LEU A 115 1.91 -11.64 -7.15
CA LEU A 115 1.57 -12.19 -5.84
C LEU A 115 2.56 -13.32 -5.53
N PRO A 116 3.70 -13.02 -4.87
CA PRO A 116 4.80 -13.96 -4.75
C PRO A 116 4.42 -15.26 -4.03
N HIS A 117 3.51 -15.21 -3.05
CA HIS A 117 3.09 -16.41 -2.32
C HIS A 117 2.24 -17.37 -3.13
N ASN A 118 1.51 -16.87 -4.13
CA ASN A 118 0.63 -17.69 -4.95
C ASN A 118 1.27 -18.05 -6.30
N GLY A 119 2.52 -17.62 -6.54
CA GLY A 119 3.18 -17.76 -7.84
C GLY A 119 2.46 -17.03 -8.98
N VAL A 120 1.63 -16.04 -8.65
CA VAL A 120 0.84 -15.32 -9.67
C VAL A 120 1.69 -14.23 -10.27
N HIS A 121 1.79 -14.28 -11.59
CA HIS A 121 2.39 -13.27 -12.44
C HIS A 121 1.35 -12.80 -13.45
N PHE A 122 1.10 -11.51 -13.46
CA PHE A 122 0.13 -10.91 -14.35
C PHE A 122 0.73 -9.65 -14.96
N ASP A 123 0.91 -9.69 -16.27
CA ASP A 123 1.33 -8.55 -17.07
C ASP A 123 0.31 -8.40 -18.21
N GLN A 124 -0.35 -7.24 -18.30
CA GLN A 124 -1.32 -6.98 -19.36
C GLN A 124 -1.26 -5.54 -19.82
N ARG A 125 -1.24 -5.36 -21.15
CA ARG A 125 -1.45 -4.06 -21.79
C ARG A 125 -2.94 -3.83 -22.00
N VAL A 126 -3.39 -2.64 -21.62
CA VAL A 126 -4.78 -2.17 -21.75
C VAL A 126 -4.79 -0.92 -22.62
N HIS A 127 -5.60 -0.91 -23.67
CA HIS A 127 -5.66 0.20 -24.65
C HIS A 127 -6.85 1.12 -24.44
N THR A 128 -7.94 0.60 -23.84
CA THR A 128 -9.20 1.33 -23.71
C THR A 128 -9.87 1.03 -22.38
N ASN A 129 -11.07 1.59 -22.17
CA ASN A 129 -11.84 1.38 -20.95
C ASN A 129 -12.20 -0.10 -20.79
N GLU A 130 -11.43 -0.81 -19.97
CA GLU A 130 -11.50 -2.27 -19.85
C GLU A 130 -11.60 -2.67 -18.38
N THR A 131 -12.36 -3.75 -18.16
CA THR A 131 -12.37 -4.45 -16.87
C THR A 131 -11.54 -5.71 -17.01
N VAL A 132 -10.44 -5.75 -16.29
CA VAL A 132 -9.41 -6.76 -16.37
C VAL A 132 -9.49 -7.66 -15.15
N GLN A 133 -9.60 -8.97 -15.34
CA GLN A 133 -9.62 -9.92 -14.23
C GLN A 133 -8.20 -10.21 -13.77
N VAL A 134 -7.93 -10.12 -12.47
CA VAL A 134 -6.61 -10.41 -11.91
C VAL A 134 -6.50 -11.94 -11.68
N PRO A 135 -5.60 -12.64 -12.37
CA PRO A 135 -5.40 -14.07 -12.18
C PRO A 135 -5.03 -14.40 -10.73
N GLY A 136 -5.43 -15.57 -10.26
CA GLY A 136 -5.11 -16.03 -8.90
C GLY A 136 -5.80 -15.29 -7.74
N LEU A 137 -6.60 -14.26 -8.03
CA LEU A 137 -7.54 -13.63 -7.10
C LEU A 137 -8.98 -14.07 -7.37
N HIS A 138 -9.18 -15.29 -7.88
CA HIS A 138 -10.49 -15.88 -8.10
C HIS A 138 -10.68 -17.09 -7.19
N PHE A 139 -11.59 -16.98 -6.22
CA PHE A 139 -11.94 -18.05 -5.29
C PHE A 139 -13.43 -18.32 -5.43
N ASN A 140 -13.82 -19.58 -5.63
CA ASN A 140 -15.23 -19.95 -5.69
C ASN A 140 -15.51 -21.06 -4.68
N ASN A 141 -16.57 -20.92 -3.89
CA ASN A 141 -17.02 -21.88 -2.90
C ASN A 141 -18.56 -22.00 -2.92
N SER A 142 -19.11 -22.89 -2.09
CA SER A 142 -20.56 -23.13 -2.01
C SER A 142 -21.37 -21.91 -1.56
N LEU A 143 -20.74 -20.92 -0.92
CA LEU A 143 -21.37 -19.69 -0.44
C LEU A 143 -21.25 -18.54 -1.46
N GLY A 144 -20.35 -18.67 -2.45
CA GLY A 144 -20.11 -17.62 -3.42
C GLY A 144 -18.72 -17.60 -4.04
N GLY A 145 -18.51 -16.61 -4.91
CA GLY A 145 -17.24 -16.30 -5.54
C GLY A 145 -16.63 -14.99 -5.01
N ILE A 146 -15.31 -14.91 -5.03
CA ILE A 146 -14.50 -13.71 -4.82
C ILE A 146 -13.64 -13.56 -6.06
N GLN A 147 -13.63 -12.38 -6.68
CA GLN A 147 -12.79 -12.09 -7.83
C GLN A 147 -12.15 -10.71 -7.76
N GLY A 148 -10.83 -10.64 -7.88
CA GLY A 148 -10.12 -9.39 -8.12
C GLY A 148 -10.29 -8.90 -9.54
N ILE A 149 -10.74 -7.66 -9.72
CA ILE A 149 -10.83 -6.99 -11.02
C ILE A 149 -10.14 -5.62 -10.97
N LEU A 150 -9.58 -5.20 -12.10
CA LEU A 150 -9.06 -3.86 -12.34
C LEU A 150 -9.99 -3.17 -13.35
N VAL A 151 -10.50 -2.01 -12.99
CA VAL A 151 -11.25 -1.13 -13.89
C VAL A 151 -10.30 -0.03 -14.34
N VAL A 152 -9.97 -0.03 -15.62
CA VAL A 152 -8.98 0.86 -16.21
C VAL A 152 -9.72 1.79 -17.15
N ASN A 153 -9.51 3.10 -17.02
CA ASN A 153 -10.05 4.09 -17.93
C ASN A 153 -8.90 4.94 -18.47
N ILE A 154 -8.80 5.02 -19.80
CA ILE A 154 -7.72 5.73 -20.51
C ILE A 154 -8.38 6.57 -21.60
N GLU A 155 -8.15 7.88 -21.55
CA GLU A 155 -8.70 8.81 -22.53
C GLU A 155 -7.64 9.84 -22.91
N ARG A 156 -7.31 9.94 -24.21
CA ARG A 156 -6.47 11.02 -24.72
C ARG A 156 -7.30 12.29 -24.84
N VAL A 157 -6.77 13.41 -24.35
CA VAL A 157 -7.33 14.76 -24.49
C VAL A 157 -6.53 15.51 -25.57
N PRO A 158 -6.93 15.46 -26.86
CA PRO A 158 -6.07 15.86 -27.97
C PRO A 158 -5.70 17.35 -27.96
N LYS A 159 -6.61 18.20 -27.44
CA LYS A 159 -6.40 19.66 -27.38
C LYS A 159 -5.37 20.08 -26.34
N GLU A 160 -5.12 19.26 -25.33
CA GLU A 160 -4.30 19.60 -24.16
C GLU A 160 -2.97 18.83 -24.12
N ASN A 161 -2.74 17.88 -25.04
CA ASN A 161 -1.65 16.91 -24.94
C ASN A 161 -1.61 16.22 -23.56
N MET A 162 -2.77 15.77 -23.10
CA MET A 162 -2.93 15.08 -21.83
C MET A 162 -3.57 13.71 -22.03
N VAL A 163 -3.30 12.80 -21.09
CA VAL A 163 -3.99 11.52 -20.96
C VAL A 163 -4.70 11.50 -19.62
N ASN A 164 -6.01 11.31 -19.63
CA ASN A 164 -6.78 11.04 -18.43
C ASN A 164 -6.67 9.55 -18.11
N LEU A 165 -6.12 9.23 -16.94
CA LEU A 165 -5.89 7.86 -16.50
C LEU A 165 -6.57 7.61 -15.15
N SER A 166 -7.39 6.57 -15.09
CA SER A 166 -7.88 5.99 -13.84
C SER A 166 -7.64 4.49 -13.82
N VAL A 167 -7.13 3.99 -12.70
CA VAL A 167 -6.98 2.56 -12.44
C VAL A 167 -7.61 2.29 -11.08
N THR A 168 -8.63 1.44 -11.04
CA THR A 168 -9.33 1.10 -9.81
C THR A 168 -9.34 -0.40 -9.63
N PHE A 169 -8.74 -0.90 -8.56
CA PHE A 169 -8.86 -2.28 -8.14
C PHE A 169 -10.17 -2.48 -7.36
N ARG A 170 -10.91 -3.53 -7.65
CA ARG A 170 -12.15 -3.90 -6.95
C ARG A 170 -12.16 -5.39 -6.67
N ILE A 171 -12.70 -5.77 -5.52
CA ILE A 171 -13.12 -7.16 -5.29
C ILE A 171 -14.60 -7.29 -5.63
N ARG A 172 -14.89 -8.14 -6.61
CA ARG A 172 -16.22 -8.62 -6.93
C ARG A 172 -16.56 -9.81 -6.04
N LEU A 173 -17.60 -9.69 -5.24
CA LEU A 173 -18.18 -10.80 -4.48
C LEU A 173 -19.43 -11.28 -5.19
N THR A 174 -19.55 -12.59 -5.42
CA THR A 174 -20.74 -13.21 -5.99
C THR A 174 -21.37 -14.10 -4.94
N ALA A 175 -22.58 -13.79 -4.46
CA ALA A 175 -23.28 -14.61 -3.47
C ALA A 175 -24.76 -14.73 -3.84
N LEU A 176 -25.32 -15.94 -3.77
CA LEU A 176 -26.73 -16.20 -4.10
C LEU A 176 -27.16 -15.65 -5.48
N GLY A 177 -26.27 -15.77 -6.48
CA GLY A 177 -26.51 -15.29 -7.85
C GLY A 177 -26.47 -13.76 -8.01
N ARG A 178 -26.02 -13.02 -7.00
CA ARG A 178 -25.88 -11.56 -7.05
C ARG A 178 -24.42 -11.14 -6.94
N GLU A 179 -24.05 -10.09 -7.66
CA GLU A 179 -22.71 -9.49 -7.62
C GLU A 179 -22.71 -8.25 -6.73
N PHE A 180 -21.67 -8.11 -5.91
CA PHE A 180 -21.47 -7.00 -4.99
C PHE A 180 -20.03 -6.48 -5.07
N PHE A 181 -19.86 -5.17 -4.91
CA PHE A 181 -18.56 -4.51 -4.86
C PHE A 181 -18.45 -3.74 -3.55
N PRO A 182 -17.93 -4.36 -2.48
CA PRO A 182 -17.80 -3.67 -1.19
C PRO A 182 -16.89 -2.45 -1.32
N GLN A 183 -17.32 -1.31 -0.78
CA GLN A 183 -16.54 -0.07 -0.84
C GLN A 183 -15.17 -0.23 -0.16
N GLY A 184 -15.10 -0.93 0.99
CA GLY A 184 -13.85 -1.22 1.68
C GLY A 184 -12.90 -2.20 0.96
N LEU A 185 -13.33 -2.76 -0.18
CA LEU A 185 -12.52 -3.59 -1.07
C LEU A 185 -12.37 -2.96 -2.46
N THR A 186 -12.67 -1.68 -2.58
CA THR A 186 -12.47 -0.88 -3.79
C THR A 186 -11.36 0.12 -3.53
N ARG A 187 -10.31 0.07 -4.34
CA ARG A 187 -9.12 0.90 -4.21
C ARG A 187 -8.84 1.64 -5.51
N LYS A 188 -8.72 2.96 -5.43
CA LYS A 188 -8.22 3.75 -6.56
C LYS A 188 -6.70 3.69 -6.54
N ILE A 189 -6.11 3.04 -7.54
CA ILE A 189 -4.67 2.99 -7.75
C ILE A 189 -4.20 4.27 -8.43
N VAL A 190 -4.94 4.72 -9.45
CA VAL A 190 -4.77 6.03 -10.09
C VAL A 190 -6.11 6.76 -10.02
N PRO A 191 -6.21 7.92 -9.34
CA PRO A 191 -7.49 8.52 -8.98
C PRO A 191 -8.27 9.21 -10.12
N GLY A 192 -7.93 8.99 -11.39
CA GLY A 192 -8.57 9.67 -12.52
C GLY A 192 -7.96 11.02 -12.77
N ILE A 193 -6.67 11.04 -13.09
CA ILE A 193 -5.88 12.26 -13.21
C ILE A 193 -5.50 12.54 -14.66
N LYS A 194 -5.35 13.83 -14.98
CA LYS A 194 -4.79 14.29 -16.25
C LYS A 194 -3.26 14.29 -16.18
N ILE A 195 -2.62 13.47 -16.99
CA ILE A 195 -1.17 13.34 -17.08
C ILE A 195 -0.70 14.11 -18.32
N PRO A 196 0.15 15.14 -18.19
CA PRO A 196 0.74 15.80 -19.35
C PRO A 196 1.70 14.83 -20.04
N VAL A 197 1.59 14.73 -21.36
CA VAL A 197 2.45 13.84 -22.15
C VAL A 197 3.27 14.63 -23.17
N PRO A 198 4.55 14.29 -23.38
CA PRO A 198 5.34 14.93 -24.41
C PRO A 198 4.80 14.60 -25.80
N PRO A 199 5.08 15.44 -26.82
CA PRO A 199 4.74 15.13 -28.19
C PRO A 199 5.44 13.85 -28.64
N CYS A 200 4.69 12.99 -29.33
CA CYS A 200 5.22 11.73 -29.82
C CYS A 200 6.00 11.93 -31.13
N PRO A 201 7.10 11.19 -31.33
CA PRO A 201 7.82 11.22 -32.60
C PRO A 201 6.88 10.75 -33.72
N SER A 202 6.90 11.42 -34.87
CA SER A 202 5.97 11.21 -36.00
C SER A 202 6.06 9.84 -36.67
N ALA A 203 6.99 8.98 -36.26
CA ALA A 203 7.14 7.64 -36.81
C ALA A 203 6.11 6.69 -36.18
N THR A 204 5.40 5.94 -37.03
CA THR A 204 4.51 4.84 -36.63
C THR A 204 5.22 3.97 -35.60
N THR A 205 4.81 4.09 -34.34
CA THR A 205 5.49 3.42 -33.25
C THR A 205 4.97 1.99 -33.21
N THR A 206 5.79 1.04 -33.63
CA THR A 206 5.55 -0.38 -33.33
C THR A 206 5.31 -0.50 -31.82
N PRO A 207 4.23 -1.18 -31.38
CA PRO A 207 3.96 -1.34 -29.95
C PRO A 207 5.19 -1.87 -29.25
N ALA A 208 5.65 -1.16 -28.21
CA ALA A 208 6.81 -1.61 -27.44
C ALA A 208 6.46 -2.93 -26.76
N PRO A 209 7.37 -3.92 -26.64
CA PRO A 209 7.08 -5.13 -25.87
C PRO A 209 6.71 -4.77 -24.42
N ILE A 210 5.80 -5.55 -23.81
CA ILE A 210 5.43 -5.36 -22.40
C ILE A 210 6.65 -5.66 -21.53
N THR A 211 6.96 -4.74 -20.61
CA THR A 211 8.09 -4.92 -19.68
C THR A 211 7.64 -5.79 -18.51
N HIS A 212 8.00 -7.07 -18.50
CA HIS A 212 7.55 -7.98 -17.44
C HIS A 212 8.12 -7.64 -16.05
N MET A 213 7.27 -7.63 -15.03
CA MET A 213 7.72 -7.52 -13.64
C MET A 213 8.10 -8.90 -13.10
N THR A 214 9.40 -9.12 -12.90
CA THR A 214 9.89 -10.40 -12.37
C THR A 214 9.58 -10.57 -10.89
N SER A 215 9.41 -11.82 -10.46
CA SER A 215 9.32 -12.18 -9.03
C SER A 215 10.49 -11.64 -8.22
N SER A 216 11.71 -11.72 -8.77
CA SER A 216 12.92 -11.22 -8.11
C SER A 216 12.89 -9.71 -7.89
N ARG A 217 12.41 -8.94 -8.86
CA ARG A 217 12.25 -7.48 -8.74
C ARG A 217 11.19 -7.15 -7.70
N CYS A 218 10.06 -7.85 -7.70
CA CYS A 218 9.03 -7.68 -6.68
C CYS A 218 9.58 -7.97 -5.27
N LEU A 219 10.26 -9.10 -5.07
CA LEU A 219 10.86 -9.46 -3.79
C LEU A 219 11.90 -8.44 -3.33
N SER A 220 12.70 -7.88 -4.24
CA SER A 220 13.65 -6.81 -3.91
C SER A 220 12.94 -5.56 -3.38
N ILE A 221 11.85 -5.13 -4.01
CA ILE A 221 11.04 -3.99 -3.54
C ILE A 221 10.45 -4.28 -2.16
N LEU A 222 9.86 -5.47 -1.98
CA LEU A 222 9.29 -5.92 -0.70
C LEU A 222 10.35 -6.00 0.41
N ASN A 223 11.58 -6.39 0.10
CA ASN A 223 12.66 -6.45 1.07
C ASN A 223 13.17 -5.06 1.48
N ASN A 224 13.22 -4.09 0.56
CA ASN A 224 13.60 -2.70 0.85
C ASN A 224 12.59 -1.99 1.77
N LEU A 225 11.32 -2.37 1.68
CA LEU A 225 10.27 -1.92 2.60
C LEU A 225 10.53 -2.35 4.05
N LYS A 226 10.95 -3.62 4.23
CA LYS A 226 11.26 -4.15 5.55
C LYS A 226 12.45 -3.45 6.20
N SER A 227 13.45 -3.05 5.41
CA SER A 227 14.64 -2.39 5.95
C SER A 227 14.39 -0.94 6.39
N THR A 228 13.49 -0.23 5.71
CA THR A 228 13.21 1.20 6.00
C THR A 228 12.41 1.39 7.30
N THR A 229 11.64 0.38 7.70
CA THR A 229 10.81 0.45 8.91
C THR A 229 11.64 0.33 10.21
N THR A 230 12.90 -0.11 10.13
CA THR A 230 13.74 -0.39 11.31
C THR A 230 14.55 0.81 11.80
N THR A 231 14.63 1.90 11.02
CA THR A 231 15.23 3.15 11.50
C THR A 231 14.17 3.94 12.25
N ALA A 232 13.94 3.58 13.51
CA ALA A 232 13.21 4.43 14.44
C ALA A 232 13.85 5.82 14.40
N ALA A 233 13.09 6.82 13.94
CA ALA A 233 13.53 8.20 13.98
C ALA A 233 14.00 8.49 15.41
N PRO A 234 15.21 9.05 15.62
CA PRO A 234 15.67 9.38 16.96
C PRO A 234 14.59 10.25 17.61
N ALA A 235 14.14 9.81 18.78
CA ALA A 235 13.10 10.51 19.54
C ALA A 235 13.45 12.01 19.58
N PRO A 236 12.51 12.91 19.26
CA PRO A 236 12.79 14.34 19.25
C PRO A 236 13.40 14.71 20.59
N THR A 237 14.67 15.11 20.56
CA THR A 237 15.37 15.58 21.74
C THR A 237 14.58 16.77 22.24
N SER A 238 14.02 16.66 23.45
CA SER A 238 13.21 17.70 24.07
C SER A 238 14.04 18.98 24.18
N GLY A 239 13.95 19.83 23.16
CA GLY A 239 14.55 21.14 23.10
C GLY A 239 13.84 22.01 24.11
N ARG A 240 14.51 22.23 25.24
CA ARG A 240 14.12 23.17 26.28
C ARG A 240 13.87 24.54 25.63
N LEU A 241 12.62 25.01 25.65
CA LEU A 241 12.28 26.37 25.22
C LEU A 241 13.13 27.39 26.00
N PRO A 242 13.76 28.37 25.34
CA PRO A 242 14.33 29.51 26.03
C PRO A 242 13.19 30.36 26.64
N SER A 243 13.30 30.67 27.93
CA SER A 243 12.41 31.60 28.62
C SER A 243 12.35 32.95 27.90
N PRO A 244 11.17 33.55 27.72
CA PRO A 244 11.07 34.91 27.22
C PRO A 244 11.59 35.88 28.27
N ALA A 245 12.47 36.78 27.83
CA ALA A 245 12.93 37.92 28.61
C ALA A 245 11.73 38.83 28.91
N THR A 246 11.61 39.18 30.19
CA THR A 246 10.74 40.23 30.71
C THR A 246 11.10 41.57 30.07
N ASP A 247 10.16 42.16 29.34
CA ASP A 247 10.17 43.60 29.04
C ASP A 247 9.08 44.29 29.88
N LYS A 248 9.46 45.44 30.42
CA LYS A 248 8.68 46.25 31.36
C LYS A 248 7.83 47.27 30.61
N ASP A 249 6.87 47.81 31.37
CA ASP A 249 6.17 49.08 31.16
C ASP A 249 5.00 49.08 30.17
N HIS A 250 3.76 49.04 30.70
CA HIS A 250 2.81 50.15 30.56
C HIS A 250 1.60 50.02 31.50
N LYS A 251 1.61 50.89 32.52
CA LYS A 251 0.55 51.76 33.06
C LYS A 251 -0.93 51.32 33.10
N ALA A 252 -1.45 51.40 34.33
CA ALA A 252 -2.79 51.16 34.85
C ALA A 252 -3.98 51.90 34.19
N ILE A 253 -5.14 51.22 34.14
CA ILE A 253 -6.46 51.77 34.50
C ILE A 253 -7.24 50.72 35.32
N SER A 254 -7.82 51.20 36.42
CA SER A 254 -8.55 50.50 37.48
C SER A 254 -10.03 50.30 37.15
N SER A 255 -10.60 49.14 37.49
CA SER A 255 -11.97 49.05 38.03
C SER A 255 -12.20 47.75 38.82
N SER A 256 -12.40 47.96 40.13
CA SER A 256 -13.15 47.21 41.17
C SER A 256 -14.39 46.45 40.67
N THR A 257 -14.95 45.33 41.18
CA THR A 257 -14.88 44.44 42.39
C THR A 257 -16.11 43.45 42.23
N PRO A 258 -16.45 42.42 43.05
CA PRO A 258 -15.74 41.45 43.89
C PRO A 258 -15.93 39.96 43.50
N ASN A 259 -15.09 39.15 44.14
CA ASN A 259 -15.07 37.69 44.27
C ASN A 259 -16.29 37.14 45.08
N PRO A 260 -16.61 35.83 44.99
CA PRO A 260 -16.26 34.99 46.13
C PRO A 260 -15.69 33.59 45.76
N ARG A 261 -14.47 33.36 46.23
CA ARG A 261 -14.05 32.29 47.16
C ARG A 261 -14.68 30.90 46.94
N GLU A 262 -13.92 29.99 46.33
CA GLU A 262 -13.97 28.59 46.74
C GLU A 262 -12.58 27.92 46.66
N THR A 263 -12.17 27.44 47.83
CA THR A 263 -10.99 26.63 48.13
C THR A 263 -11.18 25.20 47.64
N THR A 264 -10.27 24.65 46.82
CA THR A 264 -9.98 23.20 46.88
C THR A 264 -8.55 22.87 46.49
N LYS A 265 -7.98 21.98 47.29
CA LYS A 265 -6.62 21.43 47.34
C LYS A 265 -6.13 20.88 46.00
N GLY A 266 -4.87 21.14 45.68
CA GLY A 266 -4.19 20.53 44.53
C GLY A 266 -3.84 19.05 44.74
N PRO A 267 -3.25 18.41 43.71
CA PRO A 267 -2.37 17.29 43.91
C PRO A 267 -0.95 17.56 43.37
N HIS A 268 -0.01 16.96 44.08
CA HIS A 268 1.42 16.97 43.89
C HIS A 268 1.87 16.72 42.44
N HIS A 269 2.77 17.58 41.95
CA HIS A 269 3.70 17.25 40.87
C HIS A 269 4.62 16.11 41.32
N SER A 270 4.34 14.90 40.82
CA SER A 270 5.24 13.77 40.93
C SER A 270 6.36 13.91 39.89
N LYS A 271 7.60 14.02 40.37
CA LYS A 271 8.81 14.00 39.54
C LYS A 271 8.97 12.59 38.97
N ILE A 272 8.98 12.47 37.64
CA ILE A 272 9.29 11.23 36.92
C ILE A 272 10.81 11.00 37.02
N PRO A 273 11.29 9.90 37.63
CA PRO A 273 12.71 9.55 37.59
C PRO A 273 13.07 8.94 36.22
N PRO A 274 14.36 8.98 35.81
CA PRO A 274 14.80 8.46 34.52
C PRO A 274 14.60 6.95 34.44
N THR A 275 14.02 6.52 33.32
CA THR A 275 13.68 5.13 32.96
C THR A 275 14.90 4.22 32.91
N THR A 276 14.95 3.28 33.85
CA THR A 276 15.67 2.01 33.74
C THR A 276 15.00 1.11 32.70
N GLU A 277 15.77 0.27 32.01
CA GLU A 277 15.30 -0.72 31.02
C GLU A 277 14.12 -1.54 31.57
N GLY A 278 12.91 -1.21 31.12
CA GLY A 278 11.67 -1.78 31.64
C GLY A 278 11.41 -3.17 31.08
N LYS A 279 11.02 -4.10 31.96
CA LYS A 279 10.40 -5.39 31.60
C LYS A 279 9.15 -5.12 30.73
N GLY A 280 8.87 -5.98 29.76
CA GLY A 280 7.68 -5.88 28.90
C GLY A 280 6.38 -5.88 29.72
N LYS A 281 5.36 -5.17 29.23
CA LYS A 281 4.01 -5.08 29.83
C LYS A 281 2.98 -5.89 29.03
N ILE A 282 3.42 -6.84 28.20
CA ILE A 282 2.51 -7.72 27.47
C ILE A 282 1.45 -8.37 28.37
N GLY A 283 0.21 -8.40 27.87
CA GLY A 283 -0.94 -8.93 28.61
C GLY A 283 -1.52 -7.98 29.66
N GLN A 284 -0.86 -6.86 29.99
CA GLN A 284 -1.43 -5.85 30.88
C GLN A 284 -2.52 -5.05 30.18
N GLN A 285 -3.51 -4.62 30.97
CA GLN A 285 -4.54 -3.72 30.47
C GLN A 285 -3.94 -2.35 30.12
N CYS A 286 -4.39 -1.80 29.02
CA CYS A 286 -3.95 -0.51 28.52
C CYS A 286 -5.13 0.31 28.00
N ARG A 287 -4.92 1.62 27.95
CA ARG A 287 -5.85 2.56 27.32
C ARG A 287 -5.36 2.90 25.92
N ILE A 288 -6.24 2.83 24.93
CA ILE A 288 -5.92 3.00 23.50
C ILE A 288 -5.29 4.38 23.21
N ASP A 289 -5.66 5.38 23.99
CA ASP A 289 -5.23 6.79 23.90
C ASP A 289 -3.96 7.12 24.72
N GLN A 290 -3.44 6.18 25.50
CA GLN A 290 -2.23 6.40 26.32
C GLN A 290 -1.12 5.42 25.93
N HIS A 291 0.11 5.93 25.82
CA HIS A 291 1.36 5.14 25.67
C HIS A 291 1.65 4.33 26.96
N SER A 292 0.77 3.39 27.26
CA SER A 292 0.72 2.62 28.50
C SER A 292 1.61 1.38 28.43
N CYS A 293 1.85 0.89 27.20
CA CYS A 293 2.61 -0.31 26.90
C CYS A 293 4.13 -0.05 26.84
N GLY A 294 4.93 -1.10 26.98
CA GLY A 294 6.39 -1.04 26.92
C GLY A 294 6.94 -0.81 25.51
N ASN A 295 8.26 -0.66 25.40
CA ASN A 295 8.93 -0.54 24.10
C ASN A 295 8.71 -1.81 23.25
N GLY A 296 8.29 -1.62 21.99
CA GLY A 296 7.96 -2.73 21.10
C GLY A 296 6.55 -3.30 21.28
N GLU A 297 5.73 -2.67 22.12
CA GLU A 297 4.35 -3.08 22.40
C GLU A 297 3.34 -1.99 21.96
N LYS A 298 2.12 -2.41 21.61
CA LYS A 298 0.99 -1.52 21.30
C LYS A 298 -0.26 -1.97 22.04
N CYS A 299 -1.12 -1.02 22.38
CA CYS A 299 -2.41 -1.32 22.99
C CYS A 299 -3.41 -1.79 21.92
N ARG A 300 -3.92 -3.01 22.03
CA ARG A 300 -4.95 -3.56 21.15
C ARG A 300 -6.05 -4.18 21.99
N ASP A 301 -7.30 -3.78 21.75
CA ASP A 301 -8.47 -4.27 22.49
C ASP A 301 -8.33 -4.13 24.03
N GLY A 302 -7.63 -3.08 24.46
CA GLY A 302 -7.36 -2.79 25.86
C GLY A 302 -6.27 -3.66 26.50
N VAL A 303 -5.48 -4.41 25.71
CA VAL A 303 -4.37 -5.23 26.18
C VAL A 303 -3.08 -4.90 25.42
N CYS A 304 -1.94 -4.85 26.11
CA CYS A 304 -0.64 -4.66 25.46
C CYS A 304 -0.23 -5.93 24.70
N GLU A 305 0.01 -5.79 23.39
CA GLU A 305 0.50 -6.84 22.49
C GLU A 305 1.80 -6.38 21.80
N CYS A 306 2.61 -7.31 21.28
CA CYS A 306 3.76 -6.92 20.47
C CYS A 306 3.32 -6.16 19.20
N ILE A 307 4.13 -5.20 18.78
CA ILE A 307 3.96 -4.56 17.47
C ILE A 307 4.10 -5.65 16.38
N LEU A 308 3.37 -5.47 15.28
CA LEU A 308 3.42 -6.39 14.13
C LEU A 308 4.88 -6.62 13.73
N ASP A 309 5.23 -7.90 13.49
CA ASP A 309 6.57 -8.41 13.16
C ASP A 309 7.57 -8.58 14.33
N TRP A 310 7.20 -8.25 15.57
CA TRP A 310 8.00 -8.54 16.76
C TRP A 310 7.53 -9.84 17.42
N ASN A 311 8.49 -10.67 17.84
CA ASN A 311 8.21 -11.93 18.53
C ASN A 311 8.38 -11.77 20.04
N TRP A 312 7.51 -12.40 20.82
CA TRP A 312 7.65 -12.49 22.26
C TRP A 312 8.71 -13.53 22.63
N ASP A 313 9.77 -13.13 23.34
CA ASP A 313 10.83 -14.03 23.79
C ASP A 313 10.58 -14.68 25.16
N GLY A 314 9.43 -14.38 25.78
CA GLY A 314 9.11 -14.78 27.15
C GLY A 314 9.22 -13.63 28.17
N GLN A 315 9.91 -12.54 27.84
CA GLN A 315 10.12 -11.39 28.74
C GLN A 315 9.89 -10.02 28.07
N LYS A 316 10.14 -9.90 26.77
CA LYS A 316 9.97 -8.67 25.99
C LYS A 316 9.62 -8.99 24.54
N CYS A 317 9.06 -8.00 23.86
CA CYS A 317 8.97 -8.06 22.41
C CYS A 317 10.36 -7.84 21.82
N VAL A 318 10.80 -8.78 20.99
CA VAL A 318 12.08 -8.72 20.28
C VAL A 318 11.77 -8.55 18.80
N GLY A 319 12.27 -7.46 18.22
CA GLY A 319 12.20 -7.25 16.78
C GLY A 319 12.99 -8.31 16.02
N PRO A 320 12.74 -8.47 14.71
CA PRO A 320 13.53 -9.37 13.88
C PRO A 320 15.03 -9.02 14.00
N PRO A 321 15.94 -10.01 13.96
CA PRO A 321 17.37 -9.75 14.08
C PRO A 321 17.79 -8.71 13.04
N VAL A 322 18.35 -7.61 13.52
CA VAL A 322 18.93 -6.58 12.66
C VAL A 322 20.15 -7.20 11.99
N ILE A 323 19.99 -7.66 10.75
CA ILE A 323 21.12 -8.05 9.91
C ILE A 323 21.88 -6.76 9.62
N GLY A 324 22.86 -6.45 10.48
CA GLY A 324 23.84 -5.41 10.19
C GLY A 324 24.57 -5.73 8.88
N PRO A 325 25.21 -4.75 8.24
CA PRO A 325 25.90 -4.97 6.98
C PRO A 325 26.98 -6.04 7.16
N THR A 326 26.69 -7.25 6.69
CA THR A 326 27.71 -8.29 6.52
C THR A 326 28.73 -7.74 5.55
N LYS A 327 29.96 -7.52 6.04
CA LYS A 327 31.13 -7.29 5.19
C LYS A 327 31.21 -8.45 4.20
N PHE A 328 30.89 -8.18 2.94
CA PHE A 328 31.11 -9.13 1.85
C PHE A 328 32.63 -9.37 1.71
N PRO A 329 33.12 -10.60 1.83
CA PRO A 329 34.47 -10.90 1.39
C PRO A 329 34.50 -10.94 -0.15
N GLY A 330 35.37 -10.09 -0.72
CA GLY A 330 36.14 -10.32 -1.94
C GLY A 330 35.41 -10.83 -3.19
N THR A 331 35.24 -9.93 -4.15
CA THR A 331 34.98 -10.21 -5.57
C THR A 331 35.96 -11.27 -6.10
N VAL A 332 35.45 -12.46 -6.45
CA VAL A 332 36.19 -13.42 -7.28
C VAL A 332 35.78 -13.18 -8.73
N THR A 333 36.70 -12.60 -9.49
CA THR A 333 36.65 -12.52 -10.95
C THR A 333 36.81 -13.93 -11.50
N THR A 334 35.83 -14.46 -12.23
CA THR A 334 36.06 -15.67 -13.04
C THR A 334 35.49 -15.45 -14.43
N ALA A 335 36.37 -15.65 -15.40
CA ALA A 335 36.22 -15.34 -16.80
C ALA A 335 35.11 -16.16 -17.47
N SER A 336 34.47 -15.52 -18.44
CA SER A 336 33.63 -16.13 -19.47
C SER A 336 34.45 -17.10 -20.35
N PRO A 337 33.83 -18.20 -20.81
CA PRO A 337 33.91 -18.48 -22.23
C PRO A 337 32.53 -18.74 -22.84
N GLY A 338 32.38 -18.24 -24.07
CA GLY A 338 31.15 -18.32 -24.85
C GLY A 338 30.79 -19.74 -25.29
N GLY A 339 29.50 -19.91 -25.56
CA GLY A 339 28.93 -21.11 -26.16
C GLY A 339 27.57 -20.75 -26.76
N VAL A 340 27.56 -20.46 -28.05
CA VAL A 340 26.35 -20.28 -28.86
C VAL A 340 25.80 -21.65 -29.20
N THR A 341 24.59 -21.99 -28.75
CA THR A 341 23.78 -23.05 -29.34
C THR A 341 22.31 -22.63 -29.45
N LYS A 342 21.76 -22.82 -30.66
CA LYS A 342 20.39 -22.51 -31.10
C LYS A 342 19.35 -23.32 -30.32
N PRO A 343 18.15 -22.78 -30.04
CA PRO A 343 17.03 -23.61 -29.57
C PRO A 343 16.39 -24.35 -30.75
N HIS A 344 16.33 -25.68 -30.62
CA HIS A 344 15.60 -26.57 -31.50
C HIS A 344 14.10 -26.50 -31.16
N ILE A 345 13.29 -26.09 -32.12
CA ILE A 345 11.82 -26.14 -32.06
C ILE A 345 11.41 -27.61 -32.28
N ALA A 346 10.58 -28.15 -31.39
CA ALA A 346 9.91 -29.44 -31.60
C ALA A 346 8.41 -29.17 -31.79
N PRO A 347 7.78 -29.65 -32.88
CA PRO A 347 6.35 -29.54 -33.08
C PRO A 347 5.67 -30.82 -32.58
N ASN A 348 4.90 -30.73 -31.49
CA ASN A 348 3.98 -31.80 -31.12
C ASN A 348 2.56 -31.38 -31.48
N SER A 349 2.16 -31.76 -32.69
CA SER A 349 0.76 -31.97 -33.04
C SER A 349 0.38 -33.39 -32.63
N ALA A 350 -0.66 -33.53 -31.81
CA ALA A 350 -1.41 -34.77 -31.70
C ALA A 350 -2.89 -34.43 -31.54
N THR A 351 -3.60 -34.64 -32.64
CA THR A 351 -5.04 -34.75 -32.75
C THR A 351 -5.48 -36.07 -32.12
N GLU A 352 -6.39 -36.06 -31.14
CA GLU A 352 -7.22 -37.24 -30.86
C GLU A 352 -8.60 -36.86 -30.26
N LYS A 353 -9.58 -36.88 -31.17
CA LYS A 353 -11.00 -37.29 -31.15
C LYS A 353 -11.97 -37.13 -29.94
N PRO A 354 -13.30 -37.07 -30.24
CA PRO A 354 -14.38 -36.69 -29.34
C PRO A 354 -15.12 -37.87 -28.67
N GLY A 355 -15.83 -37.57 -27.60
CA GLY A 355 -16.77 -38.46 -26.90
C GLY A 355 -16.46 -38.46 -25.40
N ILE A 356 -17.37 -38.10 -24.50
CA ILE A 356 -18.61 -38.82 -24.19
C ILE A 356 -19.60 -37.84 -23.52
N ASN A 357 -20.86 -37.95 -23.91
CA ASN A 357 -22.01 -37.28 -23.33
C ASN A 357 -22.13 -37.62 -21.83
N SER A 358 -22.08 -36.61 -20.96
CA SER A 358 -22.43 -36.78 -19.55
C SER A 358 -23.80 -36.14 -19.28
N THR A 359 -24.74 -37.03 -19.02
CA THR A 359 -26.14 -36.84 -18.75
C THR A 359 -26.37 -35.84 -17.62
N VAL A 360 -27.10 -34.76 -17.92
CA VAL A 360 -27.66 -33.83 -16.94
C VAL A 360 -28.71 -34.57 -16.11
N ILE A 361 -28.32 -35.02 -14.92
CA ILE A 361 -29.26 -35.29 -13.83
C ILE A 361 -29.10 -34.12 -12.84
N ALA A 362 -29.60 -32.95 -13.23
CA ALA A 362 -29.83 -31.85 -12.30
C ALA A 362 -31.09 -32.17 -11.49
N ALA A 363 -30.88 -32.97 -10.45
CA ALA A 363 -31.92 -33.43 -9.55
C ALA A 363 -32.51 -32.25 -8.74
N VAL A 364 -33.84 -32.29 -8.64
CA VAL A 364 -34.80 -31.34 -8.04
C VAL A 364 -34.66 -31.19 -6.50
N VAL A 365 -33.48 -31.48 -5.94
CA VAL A 365 -33.23 -31.49 -4.48
C VAL A 365 -32.79 -30.11 -3.94
N GLY A 366 -32.33 -29.22 -4.81
CA GLY A 366 -31.88 -27.86 -4.45
C GLY A 366 -32.94 -26.95 -3.79
N PRO A 367 -34.17 -26.83 -4.31
CA PRO A 367 -35.12 -25.83 -3.80
C PRO A 367 -35.70 -26.17 -2.42
N LEU A 368 -35.88 -27.45 -2.09
CA LEU A 368 -36.40 -27.86 -0.77
C LEU A 368 -35.39 -27.63 0.36
N ALA A 369 -34.11 -27.93 0.13
CA ALA A 369 -33.05 -27.66 1.10
C ALA A 369 -32.86 -26.16 1.33
N PHE A 370 -32.98 -25.34 0.26
CA PHE A 370 -32.88 -23.89 0.37
C PHE A 370 -34.02 -23.27 1.18
N LEU A 371 -35.27 -23.72 0.97
CA LEU A 371 -36.42 -23.25 1.74
C LEU A 371 -36.31 -23.60 3.24
N LEU A 372 -35.74 -24.76 3.57
CA LEU A 372 -35.56 -25.20 4.95
C LEU A 372 -34.51 -24.33 5.68
N ILE A 373 -33.39 -24.00 5.02
CA ILE A 373 -32.36 -23.12 5.58
C ILE A 373 -32.88 -21.69 5.78
N VAL A 374 -33.63 -21.15 4.81
CA VAL A 374 -34.24 -19.81 4.93
C VAL A 374 -35.27 -19.79 6.06
N GLY A 375 -36.09 -20.83 6.21
CA GLY A 375 -37.07 -20.96 7.29
C GLY A 375 -36.42 -20.96 8.68
N ILE A 376 -35.32 -21.70 8.86
CA ILE A 376 -34.55 -21.70 10.12
C ILE A 376 -33.95 -20.31 10.40
N GLY A 377 -33.38 -19.66 9.39
CA GLY A 377 -32.79 -18.33 9.52
C GLY A 377 -33.80 -17.26 9.97
N VAL A 378 -34.99 -17.25 9.35
CA VAL A 378 -36.08 -16.33 9.75
C VAL A 378 -36.59 -16.66 11.15
N GLY A 379 -36.71 -17.93 11.51
CA GLY A 379 -37.11 -18.36 12.85
C GLY A 379 -36.16 -17.87 13.94
N ILE A 380 -34.84 -18.02 13.74
CA ILE A 380 -33.81 -17.53 14.67
C ILE A 380 -33.85 -16.01 14.77
N PHE A 381 -33.98 -15.30 13.64
CA PHE A 381 -34.06 -13.84 13.63
C PHE A 381 -35.29 -13.31 14.38
N CYS A 382 -36.47 -13.89 14.13
CA CYS A 382 -37.70 -13.54 14.84
C CYS A 382 -37.61 -13.85 16.34
N TRP A 383 -36.96 -14.95 16.71
CA TRP A 383 -36.73 -15.32 18.11
C TRP A 383 -35.81 -14.32 18.82
N TYR A 384 -34.70 -13.92 18.20
CA TYR A 384 -33.82 -12.88 18.74
C TYR A 384 -34.54 -11.54 18.87
N LYS A 385 -35.25 -11.10 17.82
CA LYS A 385 -36.01 -9.85 17.83
C LYS A 385 -37.11 -9.82 18.89
N ARG A 386 -37.73 -10.97 19.19
CA ARG A 386 -38.73 -11.09 20.27
C ARG A 386 -38.09 -11.00 21.65
N ARG A 387 -36.84 -11.44 21.82
CA ARG A 387 -36.13 -11.40 23.10
C ARG A 387 -35.69 -9.98 23.47
N ASP A 388 -35.37 -9.16 22.48
CA ASP A 388 -34.91 -7.77 22.68
C ASP A 388 -36.06 -6.76 22.90
N ASN A 389 -37.32 -7.21 22.93
CA ASN A 389 -38.48 -6.35 23.17
C ASN A 389 -39.24 -6.75 24.46
N PRO A 390 -38.65 -6.51 25.66
CA PRO A 390 -39.29 -6.85 26.94
C PRO A 390 -40.50 -5.97 27.31
N TYR A 391 -40.91 -5.01 26.47
CA TYR A 391 -41.95 -4.03 26.80
C TYR A 391 -43.33 -4.24 26.17
N ALA A 392 -43.54 -5.30 25.38
CA ALA A 392 -44.85 -5.55 24.73
C ALA A 392 -45.95 -6.09 25.67
N GLY A 393 -45.67 -6.24 26.98
CA GLY A 393 -46.61 -6.82 27.96
C GLY A 393 -47.26 -5.84 28.94
N ARG A 394 -46.94 -4.54 28.90
CA ARG A 394 -47.65 -3.58 29.75
C ARG A 394 -48.90 -3.09 29.02
N GLN A 395 -50.02 -3.71 29.38
CA GLN A 395 -51.36 -3.21 29.09
C GLN A 395 -51.41 -1.71 29.37
N LEU A 396 -51.70 -0.92 28.32
CA LEU A 396 -52.17 0.45 28.48
C LEU A 396 -53.52 0.39 29.20
N LEU A 397 -53.49 0.55 30.52
CA LEU A 397 -54.63 1.04 31.30
C LEU A 397 -54.89 2.47 30.82
N LEU A 398 -55.67 2.60 29.75
CA LEU A 398 -56.40 3.82 29.45
C LEU A 398 -57.47 3.94 30.54
N THR A 399 -57.16 4.68 31.60
CA THR A 399 -58.17 5.24 32.49
C THR A 399 -59.02 6.20 31.66
N SER A 400 -60.17 5.72 31.21
CA SER A 400 -61.35 6.53 30.98
C SER A 400 -61.72 7.19 32.31
N GLY A 401 -61.60 8.51 32.39
CA GLY A 401 -61.96 9.28 33.57
C GLY A 401 -62.35 10.69 33.17
N ASP A 402 -63.65 10.94 33.30
CA ASP A 402 -64.27 12.23 33.62
C ASP A 402 -64.59 13.16 32.45
N ASP A 403 -65.62 12.74 31.70
CA ASP A 403 -66.72 13.63 31.38
C ASP A 403 -67.53 13.89 32.67
N ASP A 404 -67.66 15.15 33.09
CA ASP A 404 -68.81 15.72 33.82
C ASP A 404 -68.65 17.26 33.79
N ALA A 405 -69.47 17.98 33.00
CA ALA A 405 -70.59 18.82 33.47
C ALA A 405 -70.19 19.77 34.62
N GLY A 406 -70.13 21.10 34.47
CA GLY A 406 -71.16 22.03 34.01
C GLY A 406 -71.63 22.89 35.20
N MET A 407 -71.72 24.22 34.98
CA MET A 407 -72.20 25.31 35.88
C MET A 407 -71.25 25.88 36.92
#